data_AF-A0AB33L2S5-F1
#
_entry.id   AF-A0AB33L2S5-F1
#
_cell.length_a   1.000
_cell.length_b   1.000
_cell.length_c   1.000
_cell.angle_alpha   90.00
_cell.angle_beta   90.00
_cell.angle_gamma   90.00
#
_symmetry.space_group_name_H-M   'P 1'
#
loop_
_entity.id
_entity.type
_entity.pdbx_description
1 polymer ?
#
loop_
_entity_poly.entity_id
_entity_poly.type
_entity_poly.pdbx_seq_one_letter_code
_entity_poly.pdbx_strand_id
1 'polypeptide(L)'
;MRKKFFIVLLFSVLLWGCSTENESIINDGAEGVKENRKPTGASANDLLSDNVYKKMIVELAYVEGFEPTEEAKNNFKNFIKERTFKPNGVELYTKSIPTIGKEVYTINDIVTIENEHRTYYNTQNTITVWALFINGKSSKDSDSSFVLGTAYYNTSFVIFEETIRELSNGTFEPERSLLESSVIHHEFGHILGLTNLGTPLQTDHEDADHPKHCNEESCLMYWAAETSHGIGNVFSSNKIPTLDSQCIADLQANGGK
;
A
#
# COMPACT_ATOMS: atom_id res chain seq x y z
N MET A 1 64.63 39.89 -13.28
CA MET A 1 63.65 39.96 -14.39
C MET A 1 62.75 38.74 -14.31
N ARG A 2 61.58 38.83 -13.64
CA ARG A 2 60.24 39.05 -14.22
C ARG A 2 59.72 37.91 -15.15
N LYS A 3 58.67 37.23 -14.65
CA LYS A 3 57.52 36.58 -15.34
C LYS A 3 57.81 35.15 -15.86
N LYS A 4 56.91 34.14 -15.84
CA LYS A 4 55.44 33.97 -15.73
C LYS A 4 55.15 32.60 -15.07
N PHE A 5 54.28 32.51 -14.06
CA PHE A 5 52.92 31.95 -14.11
C PHE A 5 52.70 30.70 -14.97
N PHE A 6 52.42 29.58 -14.30
CA PHE A 6 51.42 28.58 -14.73
C PHE A 6 50.65 28.13 -13.48
N ILE A 7 49.42 28.62 -13.34
CA ILE A 7 48.43 28.08 -12.40
C ILE A 7 47.91 26.81 -13.04
N VAL A 8 48.09 25.67 -12.37
CA VAL A 8 47.35 24.44 -12.70
C VAL A 8 46.04 24.48 -11.93
N LEU A 9 44.96 24.60 -12.68
CA LEU A 9 43.58 24.59 -12.25
C LEU A 9 43.22 23.14 -11.85
N LEU A 10 43.13 22.84 -10.56
CA LEU A 10 42.60 21.55 -10.09
C LEU A 10 41.08 21.67 -9.96
N PHE A 11 40.38 21.27 -11.02
CA PHE A 11 38.95 20.95 -10.97
C PHE A 11 38.83 19.57 -10.32
N SER A 12 38.42 19.52 -9.05
CA SER A 12 37.94 18.30 -8.41
C SER A 12 36.47 18.48 -8.08
N VAL A 13 35.65 17.82 -8.89
CA VAL A 13 34.19 17.73 -8.84
C VAL A 13 33.76 17.27 -7.44
N LEU A 14 32.99 18.12 -6.75
CA LEU A 14 32.19 17.71 -5.60
C LEU A 14 31.05 16.83 -6.13
N LEU A 15 31.25 15.51 -6.12
CA LEU A 15 30.15 14.57 -6.23
C LEU A 15 29.42 14.55 -4.88
N TRP A 16 28.38 15.38 -4.77
CA TRP A 16 27.30 15.16 -3.82
C TRP A 16 26.53 13.91 -4.26
N GLY A 17 26.98 12.75 -3.76
CA GLY A 17 26.14 11.56 -3.69
C GLY A 17 25.17 11.74 -2.53
N CYS A 18 23.94 12.18 -2.83
CA CYS A 18 22.84 12.09 -1.89
C CYS A 18 22.42 10.61 -1.83
N SER A 19 22.61 9.98 -0.67
CA SER A 19 22.21 8.60 -0.40
C SER A 19 20.69 8.50 -0.39
N THR A 20 20.13 7.89 -1.43
CA THR A 20 18.81 7.27 -1.30
C THR A 20 19.00 6.05 -0.43
N GLU A 21 18.50 6.10 0.81
CA GLU A 21 18.40 4.94 1.68
C GLU A 21 17.34 3.99 1.11
N ASN A 22 17.71 3.23 0.08
CA ASN A 22 17.04 1.98 -0.22
C ASN A 22 17.52 0.97 0.82
N GLU A 23 16.78 0.82 1.91
CA GLU A 23 16.93 -0.34 2.79
C GLU A 23 16.78 -1.60 1.92
N SER A 24 17.89 -2.32 1.78
CA SER A 24 17.95 -3.53 0.99
C SER A 24 17.20 -4.64 1.71
N ILE A 25 15.97 -4.88 1.26
CA ILE A 25 15.16 -6.00 1.68
C ILE A 25 15.85 -7.32 1.26
N ILE A 26 16.16 -8.17 2.23
CA ILE A 26 16.76 -9.49 1.99
C ILE A 26 15.75 -10.41 1.29
N ASN A 27 16.15 -10.94 0.13
CA ASN A 27 15.29 -11.75 -0.74
C ASN A 27 15.77 -13.21 -0.76
N ASP A 28 15.30 -14.02 0.20
CA ASP A 28 15.51 -15.47 0.22
C ASP A 28 14.17 -16.18 -0.02
N GLY A 29 14.06 -16.92 -1.15
CA GLY A 29 12.85 -17.62 -1.54
C GLY A 29 12.82 -18.07 -3.00
N ALA A 30 12.12 -19.19 -3.26
CA ALA A 30 11.84 -19.76 -4.59
C ALA A 30 11.25 -18.71 -5.56
N GLU A 31 11.31 -18.93 -6.88
CA GLU A 31 10.91 -17.92 -7.90
C GLU A 31 9.54 -17.25 -7.61
N GLY A 32 8.53 -18.01 -7.19
CA GLY A 32 7.21 -17.45 -6.82
C GLY A 32 7.24 -16.46 -5.65
N VAL A 33 8.15 -16.64 -4.69
CA VAL A 33 8.34 -15.71 -3.56
C VAL A 33 8.92 -14.38 -4.05
N LYS A 34 9.86 -14.42 -5.00
CA LYS A 34 10.48 -13.21 -5.56
C LYS A 34 9.46 -12.39 -6.36
N GLU A 35 8.56 -13.06 -7.06
CA GLU A 35 7.50 -12.40 -7.85
C GLU A 35 6.48 -11.64 -6.99
N ASN A 36 6.34 -12.01 -5.71
CA ASN A 36 5.47 -11.34 -4.75
C ASN A 36 6.15 -10.25 -3.90
N ARG A 37 7.47 -10.05 -4.07
CA ARG A 37 8.29 -9.10 -3.28
C ARG A 37 9.01 -8.08 -4.16
N LYS A 38 8.37 -7.65 -5.24
CA LYS A 38 8.85 -6.54 -6.09
C LYS A 38 8.46 -5.19 -5.43
N PRO A 39 9.03 -4.07 -5.88
CA PRO A 39 8.60 -2.75 -5.41
C PRO A 39 7.08 -2.54 -5.56
N THR A 40 6.46 -1.79 -4.64
CA THR A 40 5.04 -1.42 -4.71
C THR A 40 4.65 -0.91 -6.10
N GLY A 41 3.47 -1.32 -6.59
CA GLY A 41 2.97 -0.98 -7.93
C GLY A 41 3.61 -1.73 -9.11
N ALA A 42 4.71 -2.46 -8.93
CA ALA A 42 5.41 -3.15 -10.03
C ALA A 42 4.58 -4.25 -10.72
N SER A 43 3.49 -4.72 -10.11
CA SER A 43 2.57 -5.72 -10.67
C SER A 43 1.19 -5.14 -11.00
N ALA A 44 1.07 -3.82 -11.15
CA ALA A 44 -0.21 -3.16 -11.41
C ALA A 44 -0.97 -3.78 -12.60
N ASN A 45 -0.34 -3.92 -13.77
CA ASN A 45 -1.00 -4.51 -14.95
C ASN A 45 -1.41 -5.97 -14.73
N ASP A 46 -0.60 -6.75 -14.01
CA ASP A 46 -0.89 -8.15 -13.66
C ASP A 46 -2.12 -8.27 -12.74
N LEU A 47 -2.25 -7.34 -11.80
CA LEU A 47 -3.38 -7.24 -10.88
C LEU A 47 -4.64 -6.71 -11.57
N LEU A 48 -4.51 -5.76 -12.51
CA LEU A 48 -5.62 -5.12 -13.21
C LEU A 48 -6.20 -5.98 -14.33
N SER A 49 -5.35 -6.53 -15.21
CA SER A 49 -5.75 -7.24 -16.43
C SER A 49 -5.89 -8.76 -16.26
N ASP A 50 -6.51 -9.44 -17.22
CA ASP A 50 -6.57 -10.91 -17.27
C ASP A 50 -5.56 -11.53 -18.25
N ASN A 51 -4.55 -10.76 -18.67
CA ASN A 51 -3.53 -11.17 -19.66
C ASN A 51 -2.75 -12.41 -19.21
N VAL A 52 -2.26 -12.40 -17.97
CA VAL A 52 -1.49 -13.49 -17.35
C VAL A 52 -2.33 -14.19 -16.28
N TYR A 53 -2.76 -13.42 -15.28
CA TYR A 53 -3.45 -13.93 -14.11
C TYR A 53 -4.96 -13.75 -14.23
N LYS A 54 -5.67 -14.87 -14.39
CA LYS A 54 -7.13 -14.91 -14.56
C LYS A 54 -7.88 -15.00 -13.23
N LYS A 55 -7.18 -15.37 -12.17
CA LYS A 55 -7.68 -15.49 -10.80
C LYS A 55 -6.85 -14.61 -9.87
N MET A 56 -7.50 -14.06 -8.85
CA MET A 56 -6.82 -13.40 -7.73
C MET A 56 -7.16 -14.12 -6.42
N ILE A 57 -6.15 -14.40 -5.62
CA ILE A 57 -6.29 -14.80 -4.22
C ILE A 57 -5.86 -13.61 -3.35
N VAL A 58 -6.64 -13.32 -2.32
CA VAL A 58 -6.26 -12.39 -1.25
C VAL A 58 -6.14 -13.19 0.04
N GLU A 59 -4.93 -13.32 0.57
CA GLU A 59 -4.66 -13.88 1.89
C GLU A 59 -4.71 -12.74 2.92
N LEU A 60 -5.77 -12.73 3.72
CA LEU A 60 -6.01 -11.79 4.80
C LEU A 60 -5.52 -12.43 6.11
N ALA A 61 -4.30 -12.12 6.49
CA ALA A 61 -3.75 -12.58 7.75
C ALA A 61 -3.99 -11.55 8.86
N TYR A 62 -4.28 -12.00 10.07
CA TYR A 62 -4.58 -11.10 11.18
C TYR A 62 -4.06 -11.68 12.49
N VAL A 63 -3.55 -10.82 13.38
CA VAL A 63 -3.26 -11.24 14.75
C VAL A 63 -4.56 -11.62 15.45
N GLU A 64 -4.56 -12.68 16.25
CA GLU A 64 -5.73 -13.16 16.98
C GLU A 64 -6.49 -12.03 17.69
N GLY A 65 -7.79 -11.93 17.41
CA GLY A 65 -8.65 -10.85 17.90
C GLY A 65 -8.68 -9.58 17.05
N PHE A 66 -7.77 -9.42 16.07
CA PHE A 66 -7.64 -8.27 15.17
C PHE A 66 -8.08 -8.58 13.73
N GLU A 67 -9.04 -9.50 13.58
CA GLU A 67 -9.68 -9.73 12.28
C GLU A 67 -10.46 -8.48 11.83
N PRO A 68 -10.35 -8.05 10.56
CA PRO A 68 -11.19 -6.98 10.03
C PRO A 68 -12.65 -7.40 9.98
N THR A 69 -13.56 -6.42 10.04
CA THR A 69 -14.99 -6.69 9.98
C THR A 69 -15.41 -7.41 8.69
N GLU A 70 -16.48 -8.20 8.78
CA GLU A 70 -17.08 -8.85 7.59
C GLU A 70 -17.49 -7.84 6.51
N GLU A 71 -17.97 -6.66 6.93
CA GLU A 71 -18.33 -5.60 6.01
C GLU A 71 -17.11 -5.08 5.25
N ALA A 72 -15.99 -4.79 5.92
CA ALA A 72 -14.77 -4.36 5.25
C ALA A 72 -14.20 -5.42 4.29
N LYS A 73 -14.22 -6.70 4.67
CA LYS A 73 -13.83 -7.81 3.78
C LYS A 73 -14.69 -7.86 2.51
N ASN A 74 -16.01 -7.69 2.65
CA ASN A 74 -16.93 -7.67 1.52
C ASN A 74 -16.72 -6.43 0.63
N ASN A 75 -16.54 -5.26 1.22
CA ASN A 75 -16.25 -4.01 0.51
C ASN A 75 -14.95 -4.12 -0.28
N PHE A 76 -13.90 -4.68 0.32
CA PHE A 76 -12.62 -4.91 -0.37
C PHE A 76 -12.76 -5.86 -1.57
N LYS A 77 -13.48 -6.98 -1.40
CA LYS A 77 -13.76 -7.90 -2.51
C LYS A 77 -14.51 -7.23 -3.65
N ASN A 78 -15.45 -6.34 -3.34
CA ASN A 78 -16.20 -5.59 -4.34
C ASN A 78 -15.31 -4.55 -5.05
N PHE A 79 -14.49 -3.81 -4.30
CA PHE A 79 -13.53 -2.86 -4.85
C PHE A 79 -12.59 -3.53 -5.86
N ILE A 80 -12.02 -4.71 -5.53
CA ILE A 80 -11.18 -5.48 -6.47
C ILE A 80 -11.97 -5.82 -7.74
N LYS A 81 -13.21 -6.33 -7.61
CA LYS A 81 -14.03 -6.73 -8.77
C LYS A 81 -14.41 -5.55 -9.65
N GLU A 82 -14.61 -4.38 -9.06
CA GLU A 82 -14.94 -3.15 -9.78
C GLU A 82 -13.77 -2.63 -10.60
N ARG A 83 -12.52 -2.87 -10.18
CA ARG A 83 -11.31 -2.31 -10.82
C ARG A 83 -10.51 -3.28 -11.67
N THR A 84 -10.72 -4.59 -11.50
CA THR A 84 -9.90 -5.63 -12.14
C THR A 84 -10.71 -6.55 -13.04
N PHE A 85 -10.04 -7.11 -14.04
CA PHE A 85 -10.51 -8.23 -14.85
C PHE A 85 -9.87 -9.53 -14.34
N LYS A 86 -10.68 -10.33 -13.64
CA LYS A 86 -10.31 -11.66 -13.12
C LYS A 86 -11.43 -12.67 -13.43
N PRO A 87 -11.50 -13.21 -14.66
CA PRO A 87 -12.62 -14.03 -15.12
C PRO A 87 -12.79 -15.33 -14.33
N ASN A 88 -11.72 -15.83 -13.70
CA ASN A 88 -11.78 -17.01 -12.82
C ASN A 88 -12.09 -16.64 -11.35
N GLY A 89 -12.40 -15.38 -11.08
CA GLY A 89 -12.87 -14.90 -9.78
C GLY A 89 -11.78 -14.34 -8.87
N VAL A 90 -12.27 -13.76 -7.78
CA VAL A 90 -11.49 -13.22 -6.65
C VAL A 90 -11.92 -13.97 -5.41
N GLU A 91 -10.96 -14.60 -4.73
CA GLU A 91 -11.17 -15.36 -3.49
C GLU A 91 -10.42 -14.71 -2.34
N LEU A 92 -11.08 -14.61 -1.19
CA LEU A 92 -10.50 -14.09 0.05
C LEU A 92 -10.38 -15.27 1.02
N TYR A 93 -9.18 -15.48 1.56
CA TYR A 93 -8.91 -16.46 2.60
C TYR A 93 -8.40 -15.73 3.83
N THR A 94 -8.98 -16.04 4.99
CA THR A 94 -8.56 -15.46 6.26
C THR A 94 -7.66 -16.42 7.01
N LYS A 95 -6.67 -15.88 7.73
CA LYS A 95 -5.72 -16.64 8.54
C LYS A 95 -5.41 -15.92 9.85
N SER A 96 -5.72 -16.54 10.97
CA SER A 96 -5.27 -16.04 12.27
C SER A 96 -3.79 -16.36 12.51
N ILE A 97 -3.06 -15.39 13.07
CA ILE A 97 -1.67 -15.47 13.51
C ILE A 97 -1.64 -15.27 15.04
N PRO A 98 -0.80 -16.01 15.80
CA PRO A 98 -0.64 -15.79 17.23
C PRO A 98 -0.18 -14.36 17.57
N THR A 99 -0.48 -13.89 18.78
CA THR A 99 0.02 -12.60 19.27
C THR A 99 1.54 -12.56 19.32
N ILE A 100 2.14 -11.50 18.76
CA ILE A 100 3.60 -11.37 18.58
C ILE A 100 4.28 -10.63 19.75
N GLY A 101 3.50 -10.10 20.71
CA GLY A 101 4.01 -9.50 21.95
C GLY A 101 4.80 -8.20 21.76
N LYS A 102 4.75 -7.62 20.56
CA LYS A 102 5.41 -6.36 20.18
C LYS A 102 4.33 -5.29 19.95
N GLU A 103 4.61 -4.06 20.37
CA GLU A 103 3.65 -2.95 20.33
C GLU A 103 3.92 -1.96 19.18
N VAL A 104 5.18 -1.85 18.73
CA VAL A 104 5.60 -0.92 17.66
C VAL A 104 6.35 -1.69 16.58
N TYR A 105 5.94 -1.55 15.32
CA TYR A 105 6.47 -2.34 14.20
C TYR A 105 7.12 -1.47 13.13
N THR A 106 8.33 -1.84 12.74
CA THR A 106 8.97 -1.37 11.51
C THR A 106 8.50 -2.19 10.31
N ILE A 107 8.69 -1.70 9.08
CA ILE A 107 8.38 -2.50 7.88
C ILE A 107 9.21 -3.79 7.82
N ASN A 108 10.45 -3.79 8.33
CA ASN A 108 11.26 -5.02 8.40
C ASN A 108 10.66 -6.08 9.36
N ASP A 109 10.00 -5.64 10.43
CA ASP A 109 9.23 -6.56 11.28
C ASP A 109 8.04 -7.15 10.53
N ILE A 110 7.28 -6.30 9.82
CA ILE A 110 6.13 -6.72 9.01
C ILE A 110 6.54 -7.73 7.92
N VAL A 111 7.66 -7.48 7.24
CA VAL A 111 8.24 -8.41 6.26
C VAL A 111 8.61 -9.74 6.92
N THR A 112 9.14 -9.73 8.14
CA THR A 112 9.47 -10.96 8.88
C THR A 112 8.21 -11.78 9.17
N ILE A 113 7.12 -11.11 9.56
CA ILE A 113 5.81 -11.75 9.79
C ILE A 113 5.26 -12.35 8.49
N GLU A 114 5.31 -11.62 7.37
CA GLU A 114 4.90 -12.14 6.06
C GLU A 114 5.73 -13.37 5.68
N ASN A 115 7.05 -13.33 5.86
CA ASN A 115 7.94 -14.44 5.52
C ASN A 115 7.59 -15.73 6.29
N GLU A 116 7.17 -15.59 7.55
CA GLU A 116 6.80 -16.71 8.40
C GLU A 116 5.38 -17.22 8.10
N HIS A 117 4.43 -16.33 7.82
CA HIS A 117 3.02 -16.66 7.82
C HIS A 117 2.34 -16.66 6.45
N ARG A 118 2.92 -16.10 5.39
CA ARG A 118 2.32 -16.14 4.06
C ARG A 118 2.31 -17.54 3.48
N THR A 119 1.14 -18.01 3.06
CA THR A 119 0.94 -19.37 2.54
C THR A 119 0.57 -19.42 1.07
N TYR A 120 0.04 -18.33 0.52
CA TYR A 120 -0.27 -18.22 -0.90
C TYR A 120 0.76 -17.33 -1.63
N TYR A 121 1.23 -17.81 -2.77
CA TYR A 121 2.15 -17.11 -3.68
C TYR A 121 1.62 -17.18 -5.11
N ASN A 122 2.20 -16.38 -6.00
CA ASN A 122 1.82 -16.40 -7.41
C ASN A 122 2.05 -17.78 -8.02
N THR A 123 1.10 -18.21 -8.84
CA THR A 123 1.21 -19.42 -9.68
C THR A 123 0.97 -19.03 -11.14
N GLN A 124 1.06 -19.96 -12.07
CA GLN A 124 0.99 -19.66 -13.51
C GLN A 124 -0.23 -18.81 -13.94
N ASN A 125 -1.38 -18.94 -13.28
CA ASN A 125 -2.62 -18.25 -13.66
C ASN A 125 -3.31 -17.49 -12.50
N THR A 126 -2.70 -17.50 -11.31
CA THR A 126 -3.26 -16.88 -10.10
C THR A 126 -2.24 -15.91 -9.51
N ILE A 127 -2.62 -14.64 -9.37
CA ILE A 127 -1.88 -13.65 -8.61
C ILE A 127 -2.40 -13.62 -7.18
N THR A 128 -1.50 -13.49 -6.22
CA THR A 128 -1.82 -13.51 -4.80
C THR A 128 -1.45 -12.20 -4.14
N VAL A 129 -2.37 -11.63 -3.38
CA VAL A 129 -2.19 -10.44 -2.53
C VAL A 129 -2.18 -10.87 -1.06
N TRP A 130 -1.28 -10.29 -0.28
CA TRP A 130 -1.18 -10.45 1.16
C TRP A 130 -1.61 -9.15 1.86
N ALA A 131 -2.53 -9.27 2.82
CA ALA A 131 -2.90 -8.18 3.71
C ALA A 131 -2.75 -8.64 5.15
N LEU A 132 -1.95 -7.91 5.93
CA LEU A 132 -1.73 -8.20 7.35
C LEU A 132 -2.47 -7.19 8.23
N PHE A 133 -3.26 -7.66 9.19
CA PHE A 133 -3.92 -6.83 10.22
C PHE A 133 -3.24 -7.07 11.56
N ILE A 134 -2.64 -6.02 12.13
CA ILE A 134 -1.73 -6.15 13.28
C ILE A 134 -2.23 -5.42 14.53
N ASN A 135 -1.95 -6.02 15.69
CA ASN A 135 -2.20 -5.46 17.01
C ASN A 135 -1.02 -4.59 17.50
N GLY A 136 -0.71 -3.55 16.76
CA GLY A 136 0.38 -2.64 17.10
C GLY A 136 0.38 -1.39 16.26
N LYS A 137 1.32 -0.50 16.58
CA LYS A 137 1.50 0.82 16.00
C LYS A 137 2.65 0.82 15.01
N SER A 138 2.63 1.77 14.08
CA SER A 138 3.74 1.95 13.15
C SER A 138 4.91 2.60 13.87
N SER A 139 6.14 2.19 13.56
CA SER A 139 7.35 2.89 14.02
C SER A 139 7.49 4.31 13.46
N LYS A 140 6.62 4.69 12.50
CA LYS A 140 6.54 6.03 11.91
C LYS A 140 5.48 6.91 12.56
N ASP A 141 4.76 6.40 13.56
CA ASP A 141 3.81 7.20 14.32
C ASP A 141 4.52 8.34 15.04
N SER A 142 3.78 9.44 15.22
CA SER A 142 4.21 10.62 15.97
C SER A 142 3.08 11.07 16.89
N ASP A 143 3.38 11.98 17.82
CA ASP A 143 2.39 12.50 18.78
C ASP A 143 1.14 13.09 18.11
N SER A 144 1.27 13.53 16.86
CA SER A 144 0.22 14.19 16.09
C SER A 144 0.05 13.60 14.69
N SER A 145 0.36 12.33 14.46
CA SER A 145 -0.01 11.64 13.21
C SER A 145 0.25 10.15 13.37
N PHE A 146 -0.75 9.34 13.08
CA PHE A 146 -0.66 7.88 13.14
C PHE A 146 -0.85 7.30 11.74
N VAL A 147 -0.01 6.34 11.38
CA VAL A 147 -0.08 5.57 10.13
C VAL A 147 -1.07 4.43 10.32
N LEU A 148 -2.01 4.32 9.40
CA LEU A 148 -3.11 3.35 9.49
C LEU A 148 -2.89 2.13 8.59
N GLY A 149 -2.16 2.32 7.50
CA GLY A 149 -1.80 1.29 6.56
C GLY A 149 -0.46 1.60 5.91
N THR A 150 0.14 0.59 5.26
CA THR A 150 1.29 0.80 4.38
C THR A 150 1.39 -0.33 3.36
N ALA A 151 1.42 0.00 2.07
CA ALA A 151 1.84 -0.90 0.99
C ALA A 151 3.37 -0.94 0.87
N TYR A 152 3.98 -2.11 1.06
CA TYR A 152 5.44 -2.27 1.12
C TYR A 152 6.04 -3.21 0.06
N TYR A 153 5.21 -4.01 -0.63
CA TYR A 153 5.59 -4.72 -1.86
C TYR A 153 4.51 -4.61 -2.93
N ASN A 154 4.82 -5.04 -4.15
CA ASN A 154 3.86 -5.13 -5.26
C ASN A 154 2.60 -5.96 -4.96
N THR A 155 2.61 -6.81 -3.93
CA THR A 155 1.44 -7.62 -3.55
C THR A 155 1.22 -7.70 -2.04
N SER A 156 1.81 -6.80 -1.26
CA SER A 156 1.75 -6.88 0.21
C SER A 156 1.54 -5.51 0.85
N PHE A 157 0.56 -5.44 1.74
CA PHE A 157 0.30 -4.28 2.58
C PHE A 157 -0.07 -4.69 4.00
N VAL A 158 0.12 -3.79 4.94
CA VAL A 158 -0.23 -3.94 6.35
C VAL A 158 -1.28 -2.90 6.74
N ILE A 159 -2.16 -3.28 7.66
CA ILE A 159 -3.16 -2.43 8.31
C ILE A 159 -2.88 -2.46 9.81
N PHE A 160 -2.63 -1.29 10.40
CA PHE A 160 -2.42 -1.10 11.84
C PHE A 160 -3.78 -1.08 12.55
N GLU A 161 -4.37 -2.27 12.64
CA GLU A 161 -5.75 -2.47 13.10
C GLU A 161 -5.96 -2.00 14.55
N GLU A 162 -4.95 -2.07 15.42
CA GLU A 162 -5.04 -1.46 16.75
C GLU A 162 -5.37 0.04 16.70
N THR A 163 -4.66 0.80 15.86
CA THR A 163 -4.91 2.23 15.69
C THR A 163 -6.28 2.50 15.07
N ILE A 164 -6.72 1.71 14.08
CA ILE A 164 -8.07 1.84 13.51
C ILE A 164 -9.16 1.62 14.58
N ARG A 165 -8.95 0.64 15.47
CA ARG A 165 -9.88 0.36 16.57
C ARG A 165 -9.92 1.48 17.59
N GLU A 166 -8.76 2.03 17.96
CA GLU A 166 -8.66 3.21 18.83
C GLU A 166 -9.44 4.40 18.27
N LEU A 167 -9.52 4.52 16.94
CA LEU A 167 -10.26 5.58 16.23
C LEU A 167 -11.72 5.24 15.88
N SER A 168 -12.24 4.07 16.29
CA SER A 168 -13.60 3.59 15.97
C SER A 168 -14.31 2.87 17.13
N ASN A 169 -13.90 3.12 18.38
CA ASN A 169 -14.50 2.53 19.59
C ASN A 169 -15.48 3.49 20.29
N GLY A 170 -15.47 4.78 19.94
CA GLY A 170 -16.26 5.84 20.57
C GLY A 170 -17.61 6.10 19.89
N THR A 171 -18.58 6.59 20.65
CA THR A 171 -19.94 6.90 20.17
C THR A 171 -19.99 7.95 19.05
N PHE A 172 -18.99 8.83 18.98
CA PHE A 172 -18.92 9.92 17.99
C PHE A 172 -17.81 9.67 16.96
N GLU A 173 -17.19 8.49 17.00
CA GLU A 173 -16.16 8.09 16.06
C GLU A 173 -16.78 7.44 14.81
N PRO A 174 -16.07 7.43 13.67
CA PRO A 174 -16.53 6.74 12.48
C PRO A 174 -16.73 5.24 12.73
N GLU A 175 -17.67 4.64 12.00
CA GLU A 175 -17.87 3.19 12.01
C GLU A 175 -16.57 2.46 11.63
N ARG A 176 -16.25 1.39 12.37
CA ARG A 176 -15.01 0.64 12.12
C ARG A 176 -14.90 0.12 10.70
N SER A 177 -15.97 -0.46 10.18
CA SER A 177 -16.00 -1.02 8.83
C SER A 177 -15.74 0.04 7.76
N LEU A 178 -16.14 1.29 8.00
CA LEU A 178 -15.88 2.42 7.13
C LEU A 178 -14.39 2.78 7.11
N LEU A 179 -13.74 2.89 8.27
CA LEU A 179 -12.29 3.16 8.35
C LEU A 179 -11.47 2.01 7.74
N GLU A 180 -11.74 0.77 8.16
CA GLU A 180 -11.08 -0.42 7.63
C GLU A 180 -11.19 -0.45 6.09
N SER A 181 -12.41 -0.31 5.54
CA SER A 181 -12.62 -0.37 4.09
C SER A 181 -11.78 0.67 3.36
N SER A 182 -11.74 1.89 3.89
CA SER A 182 -11.11 3.01 3.21
C SER A 182 -9.58 2.91 3.23
N VAL A 183 -8.99 2.55 4.38
CA VAL A 183 -7.54 2.31 4.46
C VAL A 183 -7.16 1.11 3.59
N ILE A 184 -7.91 0.00 3.65
CA ILE A 184 -7.67 -1.16 2.78
C ILE A 184 -7.72 -0.79 1.29
N HIS A 185 -8.72 0.00 0.88
CA HIS A 185 -8.86 0.41 -0.53
C HIS A 185 -7.73 1.35 -0.96
N HIS A 186 -7.30 2.26 -0.07
CA HIS A 186 -6.18 3.17 -0.32
C HIS A 186 -4.86 2.40 -0.51
N GLU A 187 -4.51 1.53 0.44
CA GLU A 187 -3.31 0.71 0.33
C GLU A 187 -3.35 -0.19 -0.90
N PHE A 188 -4.51 -0.77 -1.19
CA PHE A 188 -4.66 -1.55 -2.41
C PHE A 188 -4.56 -0.67 -3.67
N GLY A 189 -4.93 0.61 -3.62
CA GLY A 189 -4.69 1.58 -4.69
C GLY A 189 -3.20 1.74 -5.01
N HIS A 190 -2.34 1.83 -3.98
CA HIS A 190 -0.89 1.79 -4.18
C HIS A 190 -0.40 0.45 -4.75
N ILE A 191 -1.00 -0.67 -4.34
CA ILE A 191 -0.73 -1.99 -4.92
C ILE A 191 -1.10 -2.04 -6.41
N LEU A 192 -2.18 -1.38 -6.81
CA LEU A 192 -2.57 -1.15 -8.21
C LEU A 192 -1.70 -0.10 -8.91
N GLY A 193 -0.67 0.42 -8.26
CA GLY A 193 0.33 1.33 -8.81
C GLY A 193 -0.18 2.74 -9.08
N LEU A 194 -1.33 3.13 -8.52
CA LEU A 194 -1.90 4.47 -8.70
C LEU A 194 -0.92 5.57 -8.33
N THR A 195 -1.21 6.78 -8.83
CA THR A 195 -0.49 8.00 -8.45
C THR A 195 1.02 7.86 -8.68
N ASN A 196 1.38 7.41 -9.88
CA ASN A 196 2.76 7.31 -10.37
C ASN A 196 3.65 6.27 -9.65
N LEU A 197 3.04 5.23 -9.04
CA LEU A 197 3.76 4.12 -8.38
C LEU A 197 4.00 2.89 -9.26
N GLY A 198 3.55 2.89 -10.51
CA GLY A 198 3.69 1.76 -11.43
C GLY A 198 2.63 1.75 -12.52
N THR A 199 1.49 2.38 -12.26
CA THR A 199 0.51 2.77 -13.26
C THR A 199 0.85 4.18 -13.76
N PRO A 200 1.11 4.37 -15.06
CA PRO A 200 1.39 5.69 -15.62
C PRO A 200 0.20 6.64 -15.52
N LEU A 201 0.47 7.89 -15.13
CA LEU A 201 -0.51 8.96 -15.08
C LEU A 201 -1.06 9.28 -16.48
N GLN A 202 -2.38 9.45 -16.59
CA GLN A 202 -3.03 9.97 -17.81
C GLN A 202 -3.17 11.49 -17.80
N THR A 203 -3.21 12.09 -16.61
CA THR A 203 -3.18 13.54 -16.35
C THR A 203 -2.30 13.81 -15.15
N ASP A 204 -1.80 15.05 -15.02
CA ASP A 204 -1.00 15.44 -13.87
C ASP A 204 -1.89 15.63 -12.63
N HIS A 205 -1.95 14.58 -11.79
CA HIS A 205 -2.76 14.55 -10.58
C HIS A 205 -2.01 14.01 -9.35
N GLU A 206 -0.69 13.82 -9.46
CA GLU A 206 0.13 13.51 -8.29
C GLU A 206 0.26 14.75 -7.39
N ASP A 207 0.10 14.59 -6.09
CA ASP A 207 0.35 15.63 -5.11
C ASP A 207 1.87 15.88 -5.00
N ALA A 208 2.29 17.11 -5.28
CA ALA A 208 3.69 17.50 -5.26
C ALA A 208 4.29 17.54 -3.83
N ASP A 209 3.45 17.82 -2.82
CA ASP A 209 3.85 17.86 -1.41
C ASP A 209 3.74 16.48 -0.76
N HIS A 210 2.86 15.62 -1.30
CA HIS A 210 2.66 14.24 -0.87
C HIS A 210 2.83 13.26 -2.05
N PRO A 211 4.08 13.02 -2.50
CA PRO A 211 4.33 12.11 -3.62
C PRO A 211 3.65 10.77 -3.43
N LYS A 212 3.23 10.16 -4.54
CA LYS A 212 2.46 8.91 -4.59
C LYS A 212 1.01 9.03 -4.11
N HIS A 213 0.50 10.24 -3.89
CA HIS A 213 -0.91 10.49 -3.60
C HIS A 213 -1.55 11.36 -4.66
N CYS A 214 -2.87 11.38 -4.69
CA CYS A 214 -3.63 12.22 -5.61
C CYS A 214 -3.79 13.62 -5.02
N ASN A 215 -3.77 14.65 -5.84
CA ASN A 215 -3.95 16.04 -5.44
C ASN A 215 -5.43 16.46 -5.29
N GLU A 216 -6.37 15.57 -5.60
CA GLU A 216 -7.81 15.79 -5.42
C GLU A 216 -8.24 15.36 -4.02
N GLU A 217 -8.66 16.30 -3.18
CA GLU A 217 -9.02 16.06 -1.76
C GLU A 217 -10.17 15.05 -1.60
N SER A 218 -11.05 14.95 -2.59
CA SER A 218 -12.18 14.02 -2.58
C SER A 218 -11.82 12.61 -3.07
N CYS A 219 -10.61 12.41 -3.59
CA CYS A 219 -10.16 11.13 -4.12
C CYS A 219 -9.76 10.18 -2.99
N LEU A 220 -10.07 8.90 -3.15
CA LEU A 220 -9.58 7.84 -2.25
C LEU A 220 -8.06 7.87 -2.10
N MET A 221 -7.30 8.22 -3.14
CA MET A 221 -5.82 8.29 -3.07
C MET A 221 -5.29 9.61 -2.50
N TYR A 222 -6.14 10.47 -1.92
CA TYR A 222 -5.65 11.63 -1.18
C TYR A 222 -4.89 11.17 0.08
N TRP A 223 -3.72 11.75 0.35
CA TRP A 223 -2.78 11.32 1.40
C TRP A 223 -3.41 11.23 2.80
N ALA A 224 -4.46 12.02 3.05
CA ALA A 224 -5.13 12.05 4.34
C ALA A 224 -5.89 10.74 4.66
N ALA A 225 -6.14 9.88 3.66
CA ALA A 225 -6.82 8.60 3.87
C ALA A 225 -5.97 7.55 4.61
N GLU A 226 -4.64 7.67 4.61
CA GLU A 226 -3.72 6.76 5.34
C GLU A 226 -3.30 7.29 6.73
N THR A 227 -3.77 8.48 7.14
CA THR A 227 -3.38 9.11 8.42
C THR A 227 -4.57 9.45 9.32
N SER A 228 -4.36 9.33 10.64
CA SER A 228 -5.38 9.68 11.65
C SER A 228 -5.88 11.13 11.57
N HIS A 229 -5.04 12.07 11.12
CA HIS A 229 -5.37 13.49 11.02
C HIS A 229 -6.29 13.79 9.84
N GLY A 230 -6.17 13.03 8.76
CA GLY A 230 -6.98 13.19 7.55
C GLY A 230 -8.37 12.57 7.64
N ILE A 231 -8.53 11.55 8.51
CA ILE A 231 -9.79 10.80 8.64
C ILE A 231 -10.99 11.73 8.91
N GLY A 232 -10.87 12.72 9.79
CA GLY A 232 -12.03 13.55 10.15
C GLY A 232 -12.68 14.24 8.94
N ASN A 233 -11.88 14.66 7.96
CA ASN A 233 -12.35 15.36 6.77
C ASN A 233 -12.78 14.39 5.67
N VAL A 234 -11.97 13.35 5.42
CA VAL A 234 -12.22 12.34 4.38
C VAL A 234 -13.50 11.55 4.66
N PHE A 235 -13.85 11.35 5.93
CA PHE A 235 -14.98 10.52 6.36
C PHE A 235 -16.18 11.32 6.84
N SER A 236 -16.14 12.65 6.72
CA SER A 236 -17.24 13.56 7.10
C SER A 236 -18.59 13.25 6.43
N SER A 237 -18.57 12.52 5.31
CA SER A 237 -19.76 12.09 4.57
C SER A 237 -20.34 10.73 5.02
N ASN A 238 -19.75 10.05 6.01
CA ASN A 238 -20.08 8.69 6.44
C ASN A 238 -20.15 7.68 5.27
N LYS A 239 -19.27 7.85 4.28
CA LYS A 239 -19.16 6.98 3.11
C LYS A 239 -17.71 6.66 2.84
N ILE A 240 -17.46 5.46 2.30
CA ILE A 240 -16.14 5.05 1.86
C ILE A 240 -15.73 5.99 0.70
N PRO A 241 -14.57 6.67 0.78
CA PRO A 241 -14.05 7.48 -0.30
C PRO A 241 -13.87 6.66 -1.57
N THR A 242 -14.05 7.29 -2.72
CA THR A 242 -13.93 6.63 -4.03
C THR A 242 -12.79 7.21 -4.83
N LEU A 243 -12.17 6.42 -5.70
CA LEU A 243 -11.23 6.95 -6.68
C LEU A 243 -11.94 7.93 -7.61
N ASP A 244 -11.31 9.10 -7.81
CA ASP A 244 -11.79 10.09 -8.75
C ASP A 244 -11.64 9.63 -10.22
N SER A 245 -12.09 10.47 -11.16
CA SER A 245 -12.02 10.16 -12.59
C SER A 245 -10.58 10.04 -13.14
N GLN A 246 -9.61 10.70 -12.55
CA GLN A 246 -8.21 10.69 -13.00
C GLN A 246 -7.52 9.39 -12.58
N CYS A 247 -7.67 8.99 -11.31
CA CYS A 247 -7.20 7.69 -10.84
C CYS A 247 -7.94 6.53 -11.54
N ILE A 248 -9.23 6.68 -11.87
CA ILE A 248 -9.94 5.70 -12.71
C ILE A 248 -9.30 5.60 -14.10
N ALA A 249 -9.01 6.73 -14.74
CA ALA A 249 -8.40 6.76 -16.07
C ALA A 249 -7.03 6.07 -16.10
N ASP A 250 -6.23 6.25 -15.06
CA ASP A 250 -4.96 5.55 -14.86
C ASP A 250 -5.14 4.03 -14.84
N LEU A 251 -6.07 3.51 -14.04
CA LEU A 251 -6.35 2.08 -13.97
C LEU A 251 -6.81 1.53 -15.32
N GLN A 252 -7.74 2.23 -15.98
CA GLN A 252 -8.27 1.84 -17.30
C GLN A 252 -7.17 1.78 -18.36
N ALA A 253 -6.28 2.77 -18.39
CA ALA A 253 -5.14 2.80 -19.29
C ALA A 253 -4.14 1.66 -19.03
N ASN A 254 -4.08 1.16 -17.79
CA ASN A 254 -3.21 0.06 -17.39
C ASN A 254 -3.93 -1.31 -17.33
N GLY A 255 -5.05 -1.46 -18.04
CA GLY A 255 -5.74 -2.73 -18.22
C GLY A 255 -6.78 -3.09 -17.16
N GLY A 256 -7.17 -2.12 -16.32
CA GLY A 256 -8.27 -2.21 -15.36
C GLY A 256 -9.61 -1.76 -15.93
N LYS A 257 -10.63 -1.76 -15.07
CA LYS A 257 -12.00 -1.31 -15.37
C LYS A 257 -12.23 0.15 -15.03
#